data_AF-A0A6C0CHR7-F1
#
_entry.id   AF-A0A6C0CHR7-F1
#
_cell.length_a   1.000
_cell.length_b   1.000
_cell.length_c   1.000
_cell.angle_alpha   90.00
_cell.angle_beta   90.00
_cell.angle_gamma   90.00
#
_symmetry.space_group_name_H-M   'P 1'
#
loop_
_entity.id
_entity.type
_entity.pdbx_description
1 polymer ?
#
loop_
_entity_poly.entity_id
_entity_poly.type
_entity_poly.pdbx_seq_one_letter_code
_entity_poly.pdbx_strand_id
1 'polypeptide(L)'
;MSNLAFVAILAGLAVVGYVLYSSREGFESSFVDRTNEKKTEQTRVSSYEQTTNNFKPTQSMPVNPPGIETPYRVNAWNSYVPA
;
A
#
# COMPACT_ATOMS: atom_id res chain seq x y z
N MET A 1 48.00 -6.28 -9.10
CA MET A 1 47.41 -6.86 -7.88
C MET A 1 47.91 -8.29 -7.75
N SER A 2 48.24 -8.78 -6.56
CA SER A 2 48.64 -10.18 -6.40
C SER A 2 47.43 -11.08 -6.75
N ASN A 3 47.68 -12.23 -7.38
CA ASN A 3 46.63 -13.19 -7.73
C ASN A 3 45.77 -13.57 -6.50
N LEU A 4 46.40 -13.59 -5.32
CA LEU A 4 45.76 -13.84 -4.04
C LEU A 4 44.76 -12.73 -3.65
N ALA A 5 45.10 -11.47 -3.87
CA ALA A 5 44.18 -10.35 -3.62
C ALA A 5 42.97 -10.39 -4.57
N PHE A 6 43.18 -10.76 -5.83
CA PHE A 6 42.10 -10.90 -6.80
C PHE A 6 41.13 -12.04 -6.43
N VAL A 7 41.66 -13.20 -6.03
CA VAL A 7 40.85 -14.34 -5.55
C VAL A 7 40.08 -13.97 -4.28
N ALA A 8 40.69 -13.25 -3.34
CA ALA A 8 40.02 -12.81 -2.12
C ALA A 8 38.84 -11.86 -2.41
N ILE A 9 38.99 -10.95 -3.39
CA ILE A 9 37.91 -10.04 -3.81
C ILE A 9 36.75 -10.83 -4.44
N LEU A 10 37.05 -11.78 -5.34
CA LEU A 10 36.01 -12.61 -5.96
C LEU A 10 35.26 -13.46 -4.93
N ALA A 11 35.98 -14.05 -3.98
CA ALA A 11 35.37 -14.80 -2.88
C ALA A 11 34.46 -13.90 -2.02
N GLY A 12 34.90 -12.68 -1.71
CA GLY A 12 34.09 -11.70 -0.98
C GLY A 12 32.81 -11.34 -1.73
N LEU A 13 32.89 -11.08 -3.04
CA LEU A 13 31.72 -10.77 -3.85
C LEU A 13 30.74 -11.95 -3.94
N ALA A 14 31.25 -13.18 -4.04
CA ALA A 14 30.42 -14.38 -4.05
C ALA A 14 29.66 -14.56 -2.73
N VAL A 15 30.32 -14.33 -1.59
CA VAL A 15 29.68 -14.40 -0.26
C VAL A 15 28.61 -13.32 -0.12
N VAL A 16 28.90 -12.07 -0.51
CA VAL A 16 27.91 -10.98 -0.46
C VAL A 16 26.71 -11.28 -1.36
N GLY A 17 26.94 -11.78 -2.58
CA GLY A 17 25.87 -12.18 -3.49
C GLY A 17 24.99 -13.29 -2.92
N TYR A 18 25.60 -14.29 -2.27
CA TYR A 18 24.88 -15.39 -1.63
C TYR A 18 24.00 -14.89 -0.48
N VAL A 19 24.54 -14.06 0.42
CA VAL A 19 23.78 -13.50 1.55
C VAL A 19 22.60 -12.67 1.04
N LEU A 20 22.82 -11.77 0.08
CA LEU A 20 21.74 -10.94 -0.48
C LEU A 20 20.67 -11.76 -1.17
N TYR A 21 21.03 -12.88 -1.82
CA TYR A 21 20.06 -13.77 -2.44
C TYR A 21 19.25 -14.55 -1.40
N SER A 22 19.91 -15.09 -0.38
CA SER A 22 19.28 -15.87 0.69
C SER A 22 18.45 -15.03 1.67
N SER A 23 18.74 -13.73 1.81
CA SER A 23 17.96 -12.80 2.65
C SER A 23 16.72 -12.23 1.95
N ARG A 24 16.43 -12.63 0.70
CA ARG A 24 15.19 -12.27 0.05
C ARG A 24 14.04 -13.05 0.69
N GLU A 25 13.23 -12.35 1.47
CA GLU A 25 11.94 -12.87 1.90
C GLU A 25 11.08 -13.13 0.65
N GLY A 26 10.58 -14.37 0.53
CA GLY A 26 9.66 -14.71 -0.54
C GLY A 26 8.37 -13.90 -0.39
N PHE A 27 7.73 -13.56 -1.52
CA PHE A 27 6.38 -13.02 -1.48
C PHE A 27 5.45 -14.10 -0.91
N GLU A 28 5.08 -13.94 0.34
CA GLU A 28 4.19 -14.84 1.03
C GLU A 28 2.79 -14.74 0.39
N SER A 29 2.40 -15.82 -0.28
CA SER A 29 1.21 -15.86 -1.14
C SER A 29 -0.10 -15.64 -0.40
N SER A 30 -0.10 -15.79 0.93
CA SER A 30 -1.25 -15.49 1.79
C SER A 30 -1.51 -13.98 1.97
N PHE A 31 -0.55 -13.10 1.67
CA PHE A 31 -0.77 -11.64 1.66
C PHE A 31 -1.33 -11.12 0.34
N VAL A 32 -1.40 -11.96 -0.70
CA VAL A 32 -2.05 -11.60 -1.95
C VAL A 32 -3.56 -11.56 -1.71
N ASP A 33 -4.16 -10.38 -1.78
CA ASP A 33 -5.60 -10.21 -1.59
C ASP A 33 -6.38 -10.85 -2.75
N ARG A 34 -6.94 -12.05 -2.49
CA ARG A 34 -7.81 -12.79 -3.41
C ARG A 34 -9.30 -12.59 -3.12
N THR A 35 -9.65 -11.59 -2.33
CA THR A 35 -11.06 -11.34 -1.95
C THR A 35 -11.92 -11.03 -3.17
N ASN A 36 -11.35 -10.41 -4.20
CA ASN A 36 -12.06 -10.12 -5.45
C ASN A 36 -12.33 -11.38 -6.28
N GLU A 37 -11.35 -12.28 -6.39
CA GLU A 37 -11.53 -13.58 -7.07
C GLU A 37 -12.63 -14.40 -6.39
N LYS A 38 -12.63 -14.41 -5.04
CA LYS A 38 -13.67 -15.09 -4.24
C LYS A 38 -15.06 -14.51 -4.48
N LYS A 39 -15.20 -13.18 -4.55
CA LYS A 39 -16.48 -12.52 -4.84
C LYS A 39 -16.96 -12.82 -6.25
N THR A 40 -16.06 -12.79 -7.24
CA THR A 40 -16.39 -13.11 -8.64
C THR A 40 -16.91 -14.54 -8.77
N GLU A 41 -16.28 -15.51 -8.11
CA GLU A 41 -16.76 -16.90 -8.14
C GLU A 41 -18.12 -17.07 -7.45
N GLN A 42 -18.35 -16.37 -6.33
CA GLN A 42 -19.63 -16.39 -5.61
C GLN A 42 -20.77 -15.77 -6.43
N THR A 43 -20.49 -14.70 -7.19
CA THR A 43 -21.49 -14.00 -8.01
C THR A 43 -21.61 -14.61 -9.42
N ARG A 44 -20.75 -15.57 -9.80
CA ARG A 44 -20.71 -16.18 -11.15
C ARG A 44 -22.04 -16.82 -11.59
N VAL A 45 -22.79 -17.38 -10.64
CA VAL A 45 -24.09 -18.04 -10.91
C VAL A 45 -25.29 -17.10 -10.75
N SER A 46 -25.06 -15.87 -10.26
CA SER A 46 -26.12 -14.89 -10.05
C SER A 46 -26.24 -14.01 -11.30
N SER A 47 -27.27 -14.27 -12.10
CA SER A 47 -27.62 -13.43 -13.25
C SER A 47 -28.28 -12.09 -12.87
N TYR A 48 -28.51 -11.84 -11.57
CA TYR A 48 -29.27 -10.68 -11.08
C TYR A 48 -28.48 -9.77 -10.13
N GLU A 49 -27.53 -10.29 -9.37
CA GLU A 49 -26.71 -9.46 -8.46
C GLU A 49 -25.46 -8.94 -9.15
N GLN A 50 -25.61 -7.89 -9.96
CA GLN A 50 -24.47 -7.12 -10.41
C GLN A 50 -23.97 -6.22 -9.27
N THR A 51 -23.05 -6.72 -8.45
CA THR A 51 -22.27 -5.88 -7.54
C THR A 51 -21.24 -5.10 -8.36
N THR A 52 -21.68 -4.03 -9.02
CA THR A 52 -20.75 -3.09 -9.64
C THR A 52 -19.87 -2.49 -8.55
N ASN A 53 -18.59 -2.29 -8.88
CA ASN A 53 -17.56 -1.76 -7.99
C ASN A 53 -18.16 -0.63 -7.14
N ASN A 54 -18.18 -0.85 -5.83
CA ASN A 54 -18.84 -0.07 -4.80
C ASN A 54 -18.74 1.45 -5.05
N PHE A 55 -19.63 2.03 -5.86
CA PHE A 55 -19.69 3.46 -6.08
C PHE A 55 -20.23 4.04 -4.79
N LYS A 56 -19.31 4.45 -3.91
CA LYS A 56 -19.66 5.27 -2.76
C LYS A 56 -19.94 6.65 -3.33
N PRO A 57 -21.19 7.16 -3.28
CA PRO A 57 -21.45 8.54 -3.66
C PRO A 57 -20.49 9.42 -2.85
N THR A 58 -19.82 10.36 -3.53
CA THR A 58 -18.94 11.32 -2.88
C THR A 58 -19.74 11.98 -1.77
N GLN A 59 -19.36 11.72 -0.52
CA GLN A 59 -20.03 12.32 0.62
C GLN A 59 -19.95 13.84 0.46
N SER A 60 -21.05 14.54 0.69
CA SER A 60 -21.06 16.01 0.68
C SER A 60 -19.97 16.50 1.62
N MET A 61 -19.22 17.54 1.20
CA MET A 61 -18.20 18.13 2.06
C MET A 61 -18.82 18.51 3.42
N PRO A 62 -18.14 18.24 4.54
CA PRO A 62 -18.63 18.64 5.84
C PRO A 62 -18.86 20.16 5.84
N VAL A 63 -20.01 20.57 6.39
CA VAL A 63 -20.33 21.99 6.56
C VAL A 63 -19.31 22.59 7.52
N ASN A 64 -18.67 23.70 7.12
CA ASN A 64 -17.73 24.40 7.99
C ASN A 64 -18.41 24.80 9.30
N PRO A 65 -17.77 24.60 10.46
CA PRO A 65 -18.36 24.99 11.73
C PRO A 65 -18.59 26.51 11.77
N PRO A 66 -19.67 26.98 12.42
CA PRO A 66 -19.97 28.41 12.51
C PRO A 66 -18.86 29.14 13.29
N GLY A 67 -18.39 30.28 12.78
CA GLY A 67 -17.35 31.07 13.43
C GLY A 67 -16.45 31.85 12.48
N ILE A 68 -15.39 32.44 13.02
CA ILE A 68 -14.37 33.15 12.26
C ILE A 68 -13.21 32.19 11.98
N GLU A 69 -12.83 32.08 10.70
CA GLU A 69 -11.68 31.28 10.29
C GLU A 69 -10.38 31.84 10.86
N THR A 70 -9.57 30.97 11.45
CA THR A 70 -8.24 31.34 11.99
C THR A 70 -7.14 30.94 11.01
N PRO A 71 -5.92 31.53 11.12
CA PRO A 71 -4.81 31.17 10.24
C PRO A 71 -4.22 29.76 10.52
N TYR A 72 -4.71 29.04 11.53
CA TYR A 72 -4.21 27.72 11.90
C TYR A 72 -5.00 26.61 11.21
N ARG A 73 -4.30 25.58 10.71
CA ARG A 73 -4.91 24.40 10.06
C ARG A 73 -4.51 23.13 10.81
N VAL A 74 -5.45 22.18 10.90
CA VAL A 74 -5.19 20.82 11.41
C VAL A 74 -5.36 19.86 10.24
N ASN A 75 -4.26 19.30 9.75
CA ASN A 75 -4.22 18.44 8.55
C ASN A 75 -4.86 19.13 7.33
N ALA A 76 -5.95 18.57 6.81
CA ALA A 76 -6.68 19.10 5.66
C ALA A 76 -7.74 20.15 6.04
N TRP A 77 -8.03 20.35 7.32
CA TRP A 77 -9.15 21.16 7.81
C TRP A 77 -8.72 22.52 8.35
N ASN A 78 -9.51 23.55 8.04
CA ASN A 78 -9.34 24.88 8.60
C ASN A 78 -9.98 24.93 9.99
N SER A 79 -9.41 25.73 10.89
CA SER A 79 -9.93 25.89 12.24
C SER A 79 -10.74 27.19 12.38
N TYR A 80 -11.79 27.13 13.20
CA TYR A 80 -12.74 28.22 13.41
C TYR A 80 -12.88 28.51 14.90
N VAL A 81 -12.93 29.80 15.26
CA VAL A 81 -13.29 30.23 16.62
C VAL A 81 -14.81 30.40 16.69
N PRO A 82 -15.50 29.75 17.64
CA PRO A 82 -16.93 29.93 17.84
C PRO A 82 -17.27 31.41 18.04
N ALA A 83 -18.30 31.90 17.36
CA ALA A 83 -18.85 33.24 17.56
C ALA A 83 -19.58 33.36 18.91
#